data_AF-A0A317IVL1-F1
#
_entry.id   AF-A0A317IVL1-F1
#
_cell.length_a   1.000
_cell.length_b   1.000
_cell.length_c   1.000
_cell.angle_alpha   90.00
_cell.angle_beta   90.00
_cell.angle_gamma   90.00
#
_symmetry.space_group_name_H-M   'P 1'
#
loop_
_entity.id
_entity.type
_entity.pdbx_description
1 polymer ?
#
loop_
_entity_poly.entity_id
_entity_poly.type
_entity_poly.pdbx_seq_one_letter_code
_entity_poly.pdbx_strand_id
1 'polypeptide(L)' 'MNWGWFFLKSYEETLEDLKKELLRIGSTKQRDYDLLKKKGQVFSTAICRRLKLSWPEAVEQTGVKLNKRV' A
#
# COMPACT_ATOMS: atom_id res chain seq x y z
N MET A 1 22.98 -24.20 3.14
CA MET A 1 22.89 -22.73 2.97
C MET A 1 21.44 -22.33 2.92
N ASN A 2 21.05 -21.44 3.83
CA ASN A 2 19.69 -21.06 4.14
C ASN A 2 19.19 -20.08 3.08
N TRP A 3 18.31 -20.53 2.17
CA TRP A 3 17.66 -19.64 1.21
C TRP A 3 16.56 -18.89 1.98
N GLY A 4 16.87 -17.65 2.33
CA GLY A 4 15.94 -16.75 3.00
C GLY A 4 14.63 -16.72 2.22
N TRP A 5 13.59 -17.29 2.83
CA TRP A 5 12.22 -17.09 2.44
C TRP A 5 11.97 -15.58 2.42
N PHE A 6 12.01 -14.96 1.24
CA PHE A 6 11.31 -13.71 1.02
C PHE A 6 9.85 -14.04 1.31
N PHE A 7 9.43 -13.87 2.57
CA PHE A 7 8.04 -14.01 2.98
C PHE A 7 7.26 -13.05 2.09
N LEU A 8 6.63 -13.61 1.07
CA LEU A 8 5.66 -12.91 0.26
C LEU A 8 4.56 -12.59 1.26
N LYS A 9 4.47 -11.32 1.68
CA LYS A 9 3.40 -10.87 2.57
C LYS A 9 2.09 -11.35 2.00
N SER A 10 1.23 -11.88 2.86
CA SER A 10 -0.10 -12.28 2.44
C SER A 10 -0.84 -11.07 1.85
N TYR A 11 -1.87 -11.37 1.08
CA TYR A 11 -2.73 -10.36 0.48
C TYR A 11 -3.28 -9.39 1.54
N GLU A 12 -3.75 -9.93 2.66
CA GLU A 12 -4.32 -9.19 3.78
C GLU A 12 -3.28 -8.32 4.49
N GLU A 13 -2.08 -8.86 4.76
CA GLU A 13 -0.99 -8.06 5.34
C GLU A 13 -0.58 -6.90 4.44
N THR A 14 -0.57 -7.10 3.12
CA THR A 14 -0.25 -6.05 2.15
C THR A 14 -1.31 -4.95 2.18
N LEU A 15 -2.59 -5.31 2.27
CA LEU A 15 -3.69 -4.34 2.40
C LEU A 15 -3.66 -3.60 3.74
N GLU A 16 -3.36 -4.30 4.84
CA GLU A 16 -3.29 -3.69 6.17
C GLU A 16 -2.14 -2.68 6.28
N ASP A 17 -0.96 -3.03 5.75
CA ASP A 17 0.17 -2.12 5.67
C ASP A 17 -0.13 -0.91 4.79
N LEU A 18 -0.74 -1.14 3.62
CA LEU A 18 -1.17 -0.06 2.74
C LEU A 18 -2.12 0.88 3.48
N LYS A 19 -3.15 0.34 4.16
CA LYS A 19 -4.10 1.11 4.97
C LYS A 19 -3.40 2.00 6.00
N LYS A 20 -2.48 1.42 6.79
CA LYS A 20 -1.72 2.16 7.81
C LYS A 20 -0.93 3.31 7.20
N GLU A 21 -0.31 3.10 6.04
CA GLU A 21 0.46 4.14 5.36
C GLU A 21 -0.42 5.23 4.74
N LEU A 22 -1.53 4.87 4.09
CA LEU A 22 -2.47 5.84 3.54
C LEU A 22 -3.04 6.76 4.63
N LEU A 23 -3.35 6.20 5.81
CA LEU A 23 -3.79 6.96 6.98
C LEU A 23 -2.68 7.85 7.54
N ARG A 24 -1.44 7.35 7.62
CA ARG A 24 -0.28 8.13 8.08
C ARG A 24 0.01 9.31 7.15
N ILE A 25 -0.04 9.08 5.85
CA ILE A 25 0.20 10.10 4.82
C ILE A 25 -0.97 11.08 4.74
N GLY A 26 -2.19 10.61 5.01
CA GLY A 26 -3.41 11.40 4.84
C GLY A 26 -3.77 11.64 3.38
N SER A 27 -3.25 10.83 2.46
CA SER A 27 -3.55 10.88 1.02
C SER A 27 -3.70 9.49 0.42
N THR A 28 -4.66 9.35 -0.50
CA THR A 28 -4.90 8.13 -1.30
C THR A 28 -4.36 8.26 -2.71
N LYS A 29 -3.73 9.39 -3.04
CA LYS A 29 -3.11 9.60 -4.35
C LYS A 29 -1.85 8.74 -4.46
N GLN A 30 -1.74 8.02 -5.57
CA GLN A 30 -0.58 7.16 -5.86
C GLN A 30 0.74 7.92 -5.78
N ARG A 31 0.77 9.14 -6.34
CA ARG A 31 1.95 10.00 -6.33
C ARG A 31 2.38 10.36 -4.90
N ASP A 32 1.42 10.72 -4.05
CA ASP A 32 1.72 11.10 -2.66
C ASP A 32 2.23 9.90 -1.88
N TYR A 33 1.67 8.72 -2.12
CA TYR A 33 2.19 7.47 -1.56
C TYR A 33 3.65 7.23 -1.95
N ASP A 34 3.99 7.27 -3.24
CA ASP A 34 5.34 6.96 -3.70
C ASP A 34 6.39 7.98 -3.22
N LEU A 35 5.98 9.24 -3.02
CA LEU A 35 6.81 10.31 -2.48
C LEU A 35 7.01 10.20 -0.96
N LEU A 36 5.98 9.83 -0.22
CA LEU A 36 5.95 9.90 1.25
C LEU A 36 6.07 8.55 1.95
N LYS A 37 6.09 7.43 1.21
CA LYS A 37 6.31 6.07 1.77
C LYS A 37 7.61 6.01 2.57
N LYS A 38 7.65 5.13 3.57
CA LYS A 38 8.85 4.94 4.38
C LYS A 38 9.99 4.33 3.57
N LYS A 39 11.22 4.58 4.00
CA LYS A 39 12.40 3.90 3.44
C LYS A 39 12.24 2.39 3.64
N GLY A 40 12.42 1.61 2.57
CA GLY A 40 12.21 0.16 2.57
C GLY A 40 10.80 -0.31 2.23
N GLN A 41 9.81 0.59 2.13
CA GLN A 41 8.51 0.25 1.56
C GLN A 41 8.58 0.16 0.03
N VAL A 42 7.79 -0.76 -0.50
CA VAL A 42 7.65 -0.98 -1.93
C VAL A 42 6.83 0.14 -2.58
N PHE A 43 7.07 0.38 -3.87
CA PHE A 43 6.30 1.34 -4.65
C PHE A 43 4.87 0.85 -4.87
N SER A 44 3.98 1.81 -5.14
CA SER A 44 2.59 1.58 -5.51
C SER A 44 2.44 0.52 -6.61
N THR A 45 3.30 0.56 -7.62
CA THR A 45 3.32 -0.40 -8.74
C THR A 45 3.59 -1.84 -8.30
N ALA A 46 4.47 -2.03 -7.31
CA ALA A 46 4.75 -3.35 -6.74
C ALA A 46 3.58 -3.84 -5.88
N ILE A 47 2.90 -2.95 -5.16
CA ILE A 47 1.69 -3.28 -4.40
C ILE A 47 0.58 -3.73 -5.36
N CYS A 48 0.31 -2.96 -6.41
CA CYS A 48 -0.66 -3.31 -7.45
C CYS A 48 -0.38 -4.67 -8.07
N ARG A 49 0.89 -4.97 -8.40
CA ARG A 49 1.30 -6.28 -8.93
C ARG A 49 1.07 -7.43 -7.95
N ARG A 50 1.35 -7.22 -6.66
CA ARG A 50 1.12 -8.25 -5.61
C ARG A 50 -0.35 -8.54 -5.40
N LEU A 51 -1.16 -7.49 -5.37
CA LEU A 51 -2.61 -7.60 -5.15
C LEU A 51 -3.35 -7.99 -6.43
N LYS A 52 -2.72 -7.88 -7.60
CA LYS A 52 -3.35 -8.00 -8.93
C LYS A 52 -4.51 -7.02 -9.10
N LEU A 53 -4.34 -5.80 -8.58
CA LEU A 53 -5.32 -4.72 -8.61
C LEU A 53 -4.70 -3.46 -9.19
N SER A 54 -5.53 -2.58 -9.77
CA SER A 54 -5.15 -1.18 -9.98
C SER A 54 -5.00 -0.43 -8.67
N TRP A 55 -4.36 0.73 -8.69
CA TRP A 55 -4.19 1.54 -7.48
C TRP A 55 -5.52 1.98 -6.86
N PRO A 56 -6.51 2.49 -7.61
CA PRO A 56 -7.82 2.83 -7.06
C PRO A 56 -8.51 1.64 -6.38
N GLU A 57 -8.48 0.45 -7.00
CA GLU A 57 -9.06 -0.76 -6.43
C GLU A 57 -8.33 -1.19 -5.14
N ALA A 58 -6.99 -1.13 -5.13
CA ALA A 58 -6.21 -1.43 -3.93
C ALA A 58 -6.57 -0.48 -2.77
N VAL A 59 -6.72 0.81 -3.06
CA VAL A 59 -7.18 1.81 -2.07
C VAL A 59 -8.60 1.51 -1.60
N GLU A 60 -9.52 1.20 -2.51
CA GLU A 60 -10.91 0.87 -2.18
C GLU A 60 -10.98 -0.32 -1.22
N GLN A 61 -10.19 -1.36 -1.46
CA GLN A 61 -10.12 -2.53 -0.59
C GLN A 61 -9.55 -2.25 0.81
N THR A 62 -8.79 -1.17 1.00
CA THR A 62 -8.37 -0.76 2.36
C THR A 62 -9.51 -0.16 3.19
N GLY A 63 -10.60 0.26 2.54
CA GLY A 63 -11.71 0.98 3.16
C GLY A 63 -11.34 2.38 3.67
N VAL A 64 -10.16 2.92 3.31
CA VAL A 64 -9.73 4.25 3.74
C VAL A 64 -10.55 5.31 3.03
N LYS A 65 -11.44 5.97 3.79
CA LYS A 65 -12.11 7.20 3.37
C LYS A 65 -11.37 8.39 3.95
N LEU A 66 -10.52 9.01 3.14
CA LEU A 66 -9.96 10.31 3.52
C LEU A 66 -11.07 11.34 3.42
N ASN A 67 -11.58 11.74 4.58
CA ASN A 67 -12.55 12.80 4.66
C ASN A 67 -11.85 14.09 4.24
N LYS A 68 -12.02 14.49 2.98
CA LYS A 68 -11.62 15.83 2.52
C LYS A 68 -12.51 16.80 3.30
N ARG A 69 -12.04 17.31 4.43
CA ARG A 69 -12.54 18.58 4.94
C ARG A 69 -12.08 19.62 3.92
N VAL A 70 -12.98 19.91 2.99
CA VAL A 70 -12.96 21.16 2.22
C VAL A 70 -13.54 22.23 3.12
#